data_AF-A0A1V4YUQ3-F1
#
_entry.id   AF-A0A1V4YUQ3-F1
#
_cell.length_a   1.000
_cell.length_b   1.000
_cell.length_c   1.000
_cell.angle_alpha   90.00
_cell.angle_beta   90.00
_cell.angle_gamma   90.00
#
_symmetry.space_group_name_H-M   'P 1'
#
loop_
_entity.id
_entity.type
_entity.pdbx_description
1 polymer ?
#
loop_
_entity_poly.entity_id
_entity_poly.type
_entity_poly.pdbx_seq_one_letter_code
_entity_poly.pdbx_strand_id
1 'polypeptide(L)'
;MFSINENVTGYVDELLNREEELNVRSYYLENQSTVIDCGVEAPGSIGAGILYAMIGMGGLGRVSIVPGIIDSYYLQFTQVWVDMPAIACLCSQMPGWKIKVDDFSAAASGPARAIVQKPKPVFSAVDYEDDSETAVVMLLASKLPGAKELDFIAKQCSTGPECVVALAARPNSIAGSIATSTRAVEWAMARLLQLGYDVTGITSASSAVPIAPLCAEEQDHTNASMDSIAYYGMVSLYAKAASDLFASATSDNSKSFGKSFKALLKDAQGDLSRVDPAIQAPARLMVNGHDGSLKAYGRLDPAMLLAAYGLKA
;
A
#
# COMPACT_ATOMS: atom_id res chain seq x y z
N MET A 1 -8.07 -10.49 20.84
CA MET A 1 -7.68 -10.21 19.43
C MET A 1 -6.19 -9.86 19.45
N PHE A 2 -5.41 -10.17 18.41
CA PHE A 2 -3.98 -9.84 18.41
C PHE A 2 -3.79 -8.40 17.90
N SER A 3 -2.74 -7.73 18.36
CA SER A 3 -2.44 -6.36 17.96
C SER A 3 -1.54 -6.30 16.74
N ILE A 4 -1.95 -5.58 15.69
CA ILE A 4 -1.08 -5.30 14.54
C ILE A 4 -0.11 -4.14 14.80
N ASN A 5 -0.37 -3.30 15.80
CA ASN A 5 0.57 -2.28 16.24
C ASN A 5 1.73 -2.89 17.04
N GLU A 6 1.44 -3.77 17.98
CA GLU A 6 2.51 -4.48 18.73
C GLU A 6 3.32 -5.40 17.82
N ASN A 7 2.66 -6.08 16.87
CA ASN A 7 3.32 -7.00 15.93
C ASN A 7 4.43 -6.35 15.09
N VAL A 8 4.36 -5.04 14.85
CA VAL A 8 5.33 -4.35 14.01
C VAL A 8 6.51 -3.74 14.76
N THR A 9 6.47 -3.74 16.09
CA THR A 9 7.53 -3.16 16.94
C THR A 9 8.91 -3.75 16.62
N GLY A 10 9.01 -5.07 16.42
CA GLY A 10 10.26 -5.71 16.02
C GLY A 10 10.81 -5.27 14.66
N TYR A 11 9.94 -4.93 13.69
CA TYR A 11 10.39 -4.37 12.40
C TYR A 11 10.78 -2.88 12.52
N VAL A 12 10.13 -2.14 13.42
CA VAL A 12 10.52 -0.78 13.78
C VAL A 12 11.90 -0.80 14.43
N ASP A 13 12.14 -1.69 15.39
CA ASP A 13 13.44 -1.88 16.03
C ASP A 13 14.50 -2.27 14.99
N GLU A 14 14.18 -3.09 13.99
CA GLU A 14 15.11 -3.41 12.91
C GLU A 14 15.52 -2.18 12.10
N LEU A 15 14.59 -1.27 11.79
CA LEU A 15 14.91 -0.01 11.12
C LEU A 15 15.82 0.88 11.98
N LEU A 16 15.52 1.01 13.27
CA LEU A 16 16.29 1.83 14.22
C LEU A 16 17.70 1.26 14.48
N ASN A 17 17.85 -0.06 14.52
CA ASN A 17 19.13 -0.71 14.77
C ASN A 17 20.03 -0.77 13.53
N ARG A 18 19.50 -0.51 12.33
CA ARG A 18 20.21 -0.65 11.05
C ARG A 18 20.15 0.62 10.20
N GLU A 19 20.06 1.80 10.82
CA GLU A 19 19.87 3.07 10.10
C GLU A 19 20.90 3.32 9.01
N GLU A 20 22.19 3.15 9.32
CA GLU A 20 23.29 3.34 8.38
C GLU A 20 23.22 2.36 7.20
N GLU A 21 22.96 1.08 7.47
CA GLU A 21 22.88 0.04 6.44
C GLU A 21 21.68 0.26 5.51
N LEU A 22 20.55 0.67 6.09
CA LEU A 22 19.30 0.85 5.37
C LEU A 22 19.14 2.25 4.77
N ASN A 23 20.10 3.16 5.00
CA ASN A 23 20.07 4.56 4.61
C ASN A 23 18.77 5.27 5.07
N VAL A 24 18.34 4.98 6.30
CA VAL A 24 17.21 5.66 6.97
C VAL A 24 17.72 6.54 8.09
N ARG A 25 16.86 7.41 8.63
CA ARG A 25 17.22 8.27 9.76
C ARG A 25 16.07 8.40 10.75
N SER A 26 16.33 8.19 12.03
CA SER A 26 15.35 8.50 13.07
C SER A 26 15.49 9.91 13.64
N TYR A 27 14.36 10.43 14.11
CA TYR A 27 14.24 11.69 14.81
C TYR A 27 13.38 11.46 16.05
N TYR A 28 13.96 11.70 17.22
CA TYR A 28 13.23 11.75 18.49
C TYR A 28 12.81 13.20 18.73
N LEU A 29 11.50 13.44 18.73
CA LEU A 29 10.94 14.79 18.82
C LEU A 29 10.83 15.27 20.27
N GLU A 30 10.58 16.56 20.45
CA GLU A 30 10.46 17.19 21.79
C GLU A 30 9.32 16.64 22.66
N ASN A 31 8.29 16.05 22.06
CA ASN A 31 7.21 15.33 22.73
C ASN A 31 7.52 13.83 22.94
N GLN A 32 8.76 13.38 22.69
CA GLN A 32 9.23 12.00 22.78
C GLN A 32 8.69 11.03 21.72
N SER A 33 7.88 11.51 20.77
CA SER A 33 7.49 10.69 19.61
C SER A 33 8.66 10.42 18.67
N THR A 34 8.56 9.36 17.87
CA THR A 34 9.61 8.95 16.95
C THR A 34 9.16 9.10 15.49
N VAL A 35 10.00 9.72 14.66
CA VAL A 35 9.83 9.77 13.20
C VAL A 35 10.99 9.02 12.56
N ILE A 36 10.71 8.07 11.67
CA ILE A 36 11.71 7.35 10.89
C ILE A 36 11.57 7.77 9.43
N ASP A 37 12.54 8.55 8.95
CA ASP A 37 12.65 8.96 7.56
C ASP A 37 13.25 7.84 6.73
N CYS A 38 12.39 7.24 5.88
CA CYS A 38 12.74 6.15 4.99
C CYS A 38 12.94 6.62 3.53
N GLY A 39 12.82 7.91 3.22
CA GLY A 39 12.85 8.36 1.82
C GLY A 39 12.35 9.78 1.53
N VAL A 40 12.09 10.61 2.55
CA VAL A 40 11.77 12.03 2.39
C VAL A 40 13.04 12.82 2.16
N GLU A 41 13.92 12.88 3.16
CA GLU A 41 15.25 13.51 3.10
C GLU A 41 16.35 12.45 3.03
N ALA A 42 16.18 11.35 3.77
CA ALA A 42 17.05 10.18 3.70
C ALA A 42 16.97 9.50 2.31
N PRO A 43 18.07 8.91 1.81
CA PRO A 43 18.03 8.19 0.53
C PRO A 43 17.10 6.97 0.54
N GLY A 44 17.00 6.29 1.69
CA GLY A 44 16.34 5.01 1.82
C GLY A 44 17.07 3.89 1.07
N SER A 45 16.48 2.69 1.10
CA SER A 45 17.01 1.52 0.44
C SER A 45 15.90 0.54 0.09
N ILE A 46 16.25 -0.51 -0.67
CA ILE A 46 15.32 -1.62 -0.92
C ILE A 46 14.90 -2.29 0.40
N GLY A 47 15.86 -2.52 1.31
CA GLY A 47 15.58 -3.10 2.63
C GLY A 47 14.64 -2.23 3.47
N ALA A 48 14.87 -0.91 3.48
CA ALA A 48 13.97 0.04 4.14
C ALA A 48 12.56 -0.01 3.54
N GLY A 49 12.43 -0.07 2.21
CA GLY A 49 11.14 -0.20 1.54
C GLY A 49 10.39 -1.51 1.86
N ILE A 50 11.12 -2.62 1.97
CA ILE A 50 10.58 -3.92 2.39
C ILE A 50 10.02 -3.82 3.82
N LEU A 51 10.80 -3.29 4.76
CA LEU A 51 10.35 -3.11 6.15
C LEU A 51 9.16 -2.13 6.24
N TYR A 52 9.23 -1.00 5.53
CA TYR A 52 8.13 -0.04 5.43
C TYR A 52 6.83 -0.71 4.97
N ALA A 53 6.89 -1.54 3.93
CA ALA A 53 5.72 -2.24 3.41
C ALA A 53 5.19 -3.32 4.37
N MET A 54 6.08 -4.10 5.01
CA MET A 54 5.68 -5.11 6.01
C MET A 54 5.03 -4.47 7.24
N ILE A 55 5.58 -3.36 7.73
CA ILE A 55 4.98 -2.55 8.81
C ILE A 55 3.62 -2.01 8.36
N GLY A 56 3.53 -1.49 7.12
CA GLY A 56 2.27 -1.04 6.54
C GLY A 56 1.20 -2.13 6.47
N MET A 57 1.57 -3.42 6.40
CA MET A 57 0.66 -4.56 6.45
C MET A 57 0.43 -5.10 7.88
N GLY A 58 0.86 -4.37 8.92
CA GLY A 58 0.72 -4.82 10.32
C GLY A 58 1.57 -6.03 10.69
N GLY A 59 2.66 -6.27 9.96
CA GLY A 59 3.54 -7.42 10.17
C GLY A 59 2.95 -8.75 9.71
N LEU A 60 1.77 -8.74 9.09
CA LEU A 60 1.04 -9.92 8.63
C LEU A 60 1.37 -10.32 7.19
N GLY A 61 2.02 -9.43 6.44
CA GLY A 61 2.46 -9.68 5.07
C GLY A 61 3.98 -9.79 4.97
N ARG A 62 4.44 -10.54 3.98
CA ARG A 62 5.85 -10.66 3.63
C ARG A 62 6.11 -10.04 2.27
N VAL A 63 7.29 -9.49 2.09
CA VAL A 63 7.72 -8.83 0.85
C VAL A 63 9.08 -9.37 0.44
N SER A 64 9.23 -9.67 -0.84
CA SER A 64 10.51 -9.97 -1.49
C SER A 64 10.64 -9.14 -2.76
N ILE A 65 11.89 -8.84 -3.16
CA ILE A 65 12.15 -8.28 -4.49
C ILE A 65 12.69 -9.40 -5.38
N VAL A 66 12.02 -9.62 -6.50
CA VAL A 66 12.36 -10.68 -7.45
C VAL A 66 12.61 -10.11 -8.83
N PRO A 67 13.53 -10.67 -9.62
CA PRO A 67 13.72 -10.28 -11.00
C PRO A 67 12.53 -10.72 -11.86
N GLY A 68 12.25 -9.96 -12.91
CA GLY A 68 11.34 -10.37 -13.97
C GLY A 68 11.75 -9.73 -15.29
N ILE A 69 11.22 -10.28 -16.39
CA ILE A 69 11.43 -9.74 -17.73
C ILE A 69 10.06 -9.42 -18.32
N ILE A 70 9.91 -8.20 -18.82
CA ILE A 70 8.77 -7.79 -19.62
C ILE A 70 9.31 -7.39 -21.00
N ASP A 71 8.89 -8.12 -22.02
CA ASP A 71 9.53 -8.09 -23.35
C ASP A 71 11.05 -8.32 -23.25
N SER A 72 11.87 -7.29 -23.52
CA SER A 72 13.33 -7.35 -23.49
C SER A 72 13.95 -6.65 -22.27
N TYR A 73 13.14 -6.09 -21.38
CA TYR A 73 13.60 -5.32 -20.22
C TYR A 73 13.67 -6.16 -18.95
N TYR A 74 14.84 -6.15 -18.31
CA TYR A 74 15.03 -6.67 -16.97
C TYR A 74 14.48 -5.65 -15.94
N LEU A 75 13.46 -6.06 -15.21
CA LEU A 75 12.77 -5.23 -14.21
C LEU A 75 12.74 -5.94 -12.86
N GLN A 76 12.63 -5.15 -11.79
CA GLN A 76 12.42 -5.64 -10.44
C GLN A 76 10.91 -5.69 -10.16
N PHE A 77 10.47 -6.73 -9.45
CA PHE A 77 9.10 -6.90 -9.00
C PHE A 77 9.08 -6.99 -7.48
N THR A 78 8.08 -6.41 -6.85
CA THR A 78 7.70 -6.81 -5.50
C THR A 78 6.86 -8.07 -5.57
N GLN A 79 7.22 -9.07 -4.78
CA GLN A 79 6.41 -10.25 -4.49
C GLN A 79 5.88 -10.14 -3.07
N VAL A 80 4.57 -10.26 -2.91
CA VAL A 80 3.88 -10.20 -1.62
C VAL A 80 3.15 -11.51 -1.37
N TRP A 81 3.13 -11.97 -0.12
CA TRP A 81 2.19 -12.99 0.34
C TRP A 81 1.68 -12.68 1.75
N VAL A 82 0.43 -13.02 2.00
CA VAL A 82 -0.31 -12.66 3.21
C VAL A 82 -1.43 -13.67 3.50
N ASP A 83 -1.55 -14.10 4.75
CA ASP A 83 -2.53 -15.11 5.21
C ASP A 83 -3.69 -14.51 6.02
N MET A 84 -3.71 -13.19 6.16
CA MET A 84 -4.83 -12.43 6.74
C MET A 84 -5.11 -11.17 5.92
N PRO A 85 -5.44 -11.30 4.61
CA PRO A 85 -5.48 -10.18 3.69
C PRO A 85 -6.50 -9.10 4.08
N ALA A 86 -7.65 -9.47 4.66
CA ALA A 86 -8.64 -8.49 5.11
C ALA A 86 -8.06 -7.53 6.16
N ILE A 87 -7.38 -8.06 7.19
CA ILE A 87 -6.77 -7.26 8.26
C ILE A 87 -5.54 -6.52 7.72
N ALA A 88 -4.59 -7.26 7.13
CA ALA A 88 -3.31 -6.72 6.67
C ALA A 88 -3.50 -5.61 5.63
N CYS A 89 -4.36 -5.82 4.64
CA CYS A 89 -4.53 -4.87 3.55
C CYS A 89 -5.54 -3.77 3.87
N LEU A 90 -6.72 -4.10 4.41
CA LEU A 90 -7.80 -3.11 4.56
C LEU A 90 -7.73 -2.37 5.90
N CYS A 91 -7.45 -3.09 6.99
CA CYS A 91 -7.36 -2.52 8.33
C CYS A 91 -6.00 -1.87 8.63
N SER A 92 -4.96 -2.18 7.85
CA SER A 92 -3.61 -1.59 7.99
C SER A 92 -3.17 -0.86 6.70
N GLN A 93 -2.81 -1.58 5.64
CA GLN A 93 -2.08 -1.04 4.47
C GLN A 93 -2.83 0.03 3.65
N MET A 94 -4.16 -0.04 3.59
CA MET A 94 -5.00 0.91 2.85
C MET A 94 -4.75 2.35 3.36
N PRO A 95 -4.65 3.38 2.48
CA PRO A 95 -4.34 4.74 2.87
C PRO A 95 -5.64 5.46 3.30
N GLY A 96 -6.32 4.87 4.29
CA GLY A 96 -7.71 5.17 4.63
C GLY A 96 -7.89 6.30 5.64
N TRP A 97 -6.81 6.88 6.16
CA TRP A 97 -6.86 7.94 7.16
C TRP A 97 -6.24 9.24 6.64
N LYS A 98 -7.07 10.25 6.39
CA LYS A 98 -6.60 11.58 6.02
C LYS A 98 -6.19 12.35 7.27
N ILE A 99 -4.90 12.66 7.38
CA ILE A 99 -4.35 13.53 8.43
C ILE A 99 -4.24 14.95 7.87
N LYS A 100 -4.77 15.92 8.61
CA LYS A 100 -4.65 17.35 8.28
C LYS A 100 -4.43 18.15 9.56
N VAL A 101 -3.24 18.75 9.69
CA VAL A 101 -2.83 19.58 10.82
C VAL A 101 -2.15 20.81 10.24
N ASP A 102 -2.69 22.00 10.46
CA ASP A 102 -2.22 23.23 9.84
C ASP A 102 -2.01 23.07 8.31
N ASP A 103 -0.78 23.26 7.81
CA ASP A 103 -0.40 23.09 6.40
C ASP A 103 0.06 21.66 6.04
N PHE A 104 0.14 20.75 7.02
CA PHE A 104 0.46 19.35 6.80
C PHE A 104 -0.79 18.57 6.37
N SER A 105 -0.68 17.84 5.26
CA SER A 105 -1.73 16.94 4.77
C SER A 105 -1.09 15.67 4.22
N ALA A 106 -1.50 14.52 4.73
CA ALA A 106 -1.04 13.22 4.27
C ALA A 106 -2.17 12.18 4.30
N ALA A 107 -2.11 11.22 3.38
CA ALA A 107 -2.89 9.99 3.47
C ALA A 107 -2.07 8.98 4.29
N ALA A 108 -2.55 8.66 5.48
CA ALA A 108 -1.93 7.72 6.39
C ALA A 108 -2.43 6.30 6.15
N SER A 109 -1.49 5.37 6.20
CA SER A 109 -1.70 3.92 6.21
C SER A 109 -1.13 3.33 7.51
N GLY A 110 -1.23 2.02 7.66
CA GLY A 110 -0.57 1.26 8.71
C GLY A 110 -1.41 1.00 9.96
N PRO A 111 -0.80 0.32 10.95
CA PRO A 111 -1.50 -0.28 12.10
C PRO A 111 -2.31 0.68 12.96
N ALA A 112 -1.86 1.93 13.14
CA ALA A 112 -2.57 2.92 13.93
C ALA A 112 -4.02 3.14 13.44
N ARG A 113 -4.30 2.89 12.15
CA ARG A 113 -5.67 2.95 11.61
C ARG A 113 -6.64 2.01 12.30
N ALA A 114 -6.16 0.89 12.82
CA ALA A 114 -7.00 -0.10 13.51
C ALA A 114 -7.41 0.30 14.93
N ILE A 115 -6.67 1.23 15.55
CA ILE A 115 -7.07 1.88 16.80
C ILE A 115 -8.15 2.94 16.50
N VAL A 116 -7.92 3.78 15.49
CA VAL A 116 -8.83 4.90 15.17
C VAL A 116 -10.01 4.54 14.27
N GLN A 117 -10.04 3.30 13.76
CA GLN A 117 -11.01 2.73 12.84
C GLN A 117 -11.33 3.65 11.63
N LYS A 118 -10.30 4.09 10.90
CA LYS A 118 -10.46 4.99 9.73
C LYS A 118 -10.24 4.28 8.38
N PRO A 119 -11.26 4.17 7.50
CA PRO A 119 -12.67 4.55 7.66
C PRO A 119 -13.49 3.44 8.35
N LYS A 120 -14.44 3.83 9.22
CA LYS A 120 -15.22 2.90 10.06
C LYS A 120 -15.93 1.76 9.29
N PRO A 121 -16.55 1.99 8.10
CA PRO A 121 -17.21 0.91 7.36
C PRO A 121 -16.28 -0.25 6.98
N VAL A 122 -14.98 0.01 6.75
CA VAL A 122 -14.01 -1.04 6.45
C VAL A 122 -13.79 -1.93 7.67
N PHE A 123 -13.59 -1.33 8.85
CA PHE A 123 -13.40 -2.08 10.09
C PHE A 123 -14.65 -2.86 10.50
N SER A 124 -15.85 -2.28 10.29
CA SER A 124 -17.11 -3.00 10.51
C SER A 124 -17.31 -4.18 9.57
N ALA A 125 -16.81 -4.12 8.33
CA ALA A 125 -16.91 -5.23 7.38
C ALA A 125 -15.92 -6.36 7.67
N VAL A 126 -14.75 -6.03 8.24
CA VAL A 126 -13.71 -7.01 8.60
C VAL A 126 -13.89 -7.56 10.03
N ASP A 127 -14.64 -6.85 10.87
CA ASP A 127 -14.80 -7.15 12.31
C ASP A 127 -13.45 -7.22 13.04
N TYR A 128 -12.66 -6.14 12.92
CA TYR A 128 -11.35 -6.01 13.56
C TYR A 128 -11.19 -4.65 14.22
N GLU A 129 -10.64 -4.66 15.43
CA GLU A 129 -10.23 -3.48 16.20
C GLU A 129 -8.93 -3.83 16.91
N ASP A 130 -7.99 -2.88 16.92
CA ASP A 130 -6.72 -3.06 17.62
C ASP A 130 -6.77 -2.30 18.95
N ASP A 131 -6.28 -2.94 20.00
CA ASP A 131 -6.18 -2.41 21.36
C ASP A 131 -4.70 -2.44 21.73
N SER A 132 -4.03 -1.30 21.57
CA SER A 132 -2.59 -1.14 21.76
C SER A 132 -2.27 0.27 22.23
N GLU A 133 -1.33 0.37 23.18
CA GLU A 133 -0.76 1.64 23.59
C GLU A 133 0.21 2.18 22.53
N THR A 134 0.87 1.31 21.77
CA THR A 134 1.75 1.73 20.66
C THR A 134 0.91 2.06 19.42
N ALA A 135 1.21 3.18 18.76
CA ALA A 135 0.58 3.56 17.50
C ALA A 135 1.64 3.75 16.40
N VAL A 136 1.64 2.85 15.41
CA VAL A 136 2.56 2.93 14.26
C VAL A 136 1.81 3.40 13.02
N VAL A 137 2.25 4.51 12.44
CA VAL A 137 1.61 5.14 11.28
C VAL A 137 2.59 5.28 10.11
N MET A 138 2.08 5.02 8.91
CA MET A 138 2.85 5.14 7.66
C MET A 138 2.37 6.35 6.88
N LEU A 139 3.29 7.22 6.50
CA LEU A 139 3.03 8.46 5.77
C LEU A 139 3.76 8.43 4.43
N LEU A 140 3.01 8.34 3.34
CA LEU A 140 3.55 8.58 2.01
C LEU A 140 3.38 10.07 1.70
N ALA A 141 4.40 10.86 2.01
CA ALA A 141 4.33 12.32 2.07
C ALA A 141 5.62 12.99 1.61
N SER A 142 5.51 14.23 1.14
CA SER A 142 6.64 15.05 0.68
C SER A 142 7.41 15.78 1.78
N LYS A 143 6.91 15.73 3.03
CA LYS A 143 7.51 16.36 4.19
C LYS A 143 7.43 15.41 5.39
N LEU A 144 8.42 15.50 6.28
CA LEU A 144 8.39 14.82 7.57
C LEU A 144 7.32 15.46 8.48
N PRO A 145 6.58 14.66 9.27
CA PRO A 145 5.71 15.20 10.29
C PRO A 145 6.54 15.74 11.48
N GLY A 146 6.04 16.75 12.18
CA GLY A 146 6.63 17.30 13.39
C GLY A 146 5.85 16.92 14.65
N ALA A 147 6.23 17.50 15.80
CA ALA A 147 5.66 17.13 17.09
C ALA A 147 4.13 17.35 17.13
N LYS A 148 3.64 18.43 16.51
CA LYS A 148 2.20 18.72 16.43
C LYS A 148 1.40 17.65 15.69
N GLU A 149 1.92 17.16 14.56
CA GLU A 149 1.27 16.08 13.81
C GLU A 149 1.23 14.78 14.62
N LEU A 150 2.33 14.48 15.33
CA LEU A 150 2.45 13.29 16.17
C LEU A 150 1.56 13.38 17.42
N ASP A 151 1.42 14.56 18.04
CA ASP A 151 0.46 14.82 19.13
C ASP A 151 -0.99 14.61 18.67
N PHE A 152 -1.31 15.07 17.46
CA PHE A 152 -2.62 14.83 16.87
C PHE A 152 -2.87 13.33 16.68
N ILE A 153 -1.91 12.59 16.14
CA ILE A 153 -2.00 11.13 15.97
C ILE A 153 -2.17 10.43 17.32
N ALA A 154 -1.34 10.77 18.31
CA ALA A 154 -1.38 10.22 19.67
C ALA A 154 -2.78 10.39 20.30
N LYS A 155 -3.31 11.62 20.22
CA LYS A 155 -4.65 11.95 20.71
C LYS A 155 -5.75 11.17 20.01
N GLN A 156 -5.65 10.98 18.68
CA GLN A 156 -6.64 10.18 17.95
C GLN A 156 -6.58 8.71 18.36
N CYS A 157 -5.38 8.17 18.62
CA CYS A 157 -5.15 6.80 19.04
C CYS A 157 -5.33 6.59 20.56
N SER A 158 -5.73 7.63 21.32
CA SER A 158 -5.86 7.58 22.78
C SER A 158 -4.60 7.11 23.52
N THR A 159 -3.42 7.48 23.02
CA THR A 159 -2.10 7.13 23.61
C THR A 159 -1.22 8.35 23.86
N GLY A 160 -0.11 8.16 24.57
CA GLY A 160 0.94 9.17 24.76
C GLY A 160 1.79 9.36 23.49
N PRO A 161 2.29 10.57 23.19
CA PRO A 161 3.15 10.81 22.03
C PRO A 161 4.42 9.95 22.00
N GLU A 162 4.97 9.60 23.17
CA GLU A 162 6.09 8.69 23.34
C GLU A 162 5.83 7.27 22.80
N CYS A 163 4.57 6.89 22.63
CA CYS A 163 4.15 5.61 22.07
C CYS A 163 3.83 5.69 20.57
N VAL A 164 4.05 6.85 19.93
CA VAL A 164 3.77 7.04 18.50
C VAL A 164 5.05 6.97 17.68
N VAL A 165 5.01 6.12 16.65
CA VAL A 165 6.07 6.00 15.65
C VAL A 165 5.50 6.30 14.27
N ALA A 166 6.05 7.30 13.58
CA ALA A 166 5.70 7.63 12.20
C ALA A 166 6.83 7.24 11.24
N LEU A 167 6.52 6.41 10.24
CA LEU A 167 7.44 6.12 9.14
C LEU A 167 7.05 6.97 7.94
N ALA A 168 8.00 7.72 7.40
CA ALA A 168 7.76 8.66 6.31
C ALA A 168 8.61 8.33 5.08
N ALA A 169 8.00 8.39 3.89
CA ALA A 169 8.71 8.29 2.62
C ALA A 169 7.97 9.11 1.56
N ARG A 170 8.69 9.67 0.59
CA ARG A 170 8.07 10.27 -0.61
C ARG A 170 7.57 9.19 -1.56
N PRO A 171 6.48 9.41 -2.33
CA PRO A 171 6.10 8.52 -3.43
C PRO A 171 7.30 8.21 -4.34
N ASN A 172 7.98 9.25 -4.84
CA ASN A 172 9.15 9.15 -5.71
C ASN A 172 10.46 8.96 -4.91
N SER A 173 10.54 7.84 -4.19
CA SER A 173 11.72 7.35 -3.47
C SER A 173 11.82 5.83 -3.62
N ILE A 174 12.96 5.21 -3.24
CA ILE A 174 13.10 3.74 -3.29
C ILE A 174 12.05 3.08 -2.39
N ALA A 175 11.93 3.55 -1.15
CA ALA A 175 10.94 3.03 -0.19
C ALA A 175 9.50 3.27 -0.66
N GLY A 176 9.19 4.45 -1.20
CA GLY A 176 7.87 4.77 -1.74
C GLY A 176 7.48 3.91 -2.95
N SER A 177 8.42 3.63 -3.86
CA SER A 177 8.20 2.76 -5.03
C SER A 177 7.86 1.33 -4.61
N ILE A 178 8.57 0.80 -3.60
CA ILE A 178 8.29 -0.51 -3.02
C ILE A 178 6.95 -0.48 -2.29
N ALA A 179 6.71 0.53 -1.45
CA ALA A 179 5.47 0.68 -0.71
C ALA A 179 4.25 0.68 -1.63
N THR A 180 4.27 1.39 -2.76
CA THR A 180 3.15 1.39 -3.71
C THR A 180 3.03 0.05 -4.46
N SER A 181 4.13 -0.52 -4.96
CA SER A 181 4.04 -1.78 -5.72
C SER A 181 3.59 -2.99 -4.87
N THR A 182 3.71 -2.95 -3.55
CA THR A 182 3.19 -4.01 -2.65
C THR A 182 1.66 -3.99 -2.43
N ARG A 183 0.92 -3.10 -3.12
CA ARG A 183 -0.51 -2.85 -2.82
C ARG A 183 -1.50 -3.57 -3.73
N ALA A 184 -1.05 -4.41 -4.67
CA ALA A 184 -1.98 -5.07 -5.59
C ALA A 184 -3.01 -5.98 -4.88
N VAL A 185 -2.62 -6.69 -3.82
CA VAL A 185 -3.58 -7.43 -2.98
C VAL A 185 -4.56 -6.46 -2.32
N GLU A 186 -4.08 -5.33 -1.78
CA GLU A 186 -4.93 -4.32 -1.17
C GLU A 186 -5.96 -3.74 -2.15
N TRP A 187 -5.55 -3.42 -3.38
CA TRP A 187 -6.47 -2.98 -4.43
C TRP A 187 -7.51 -4.05 -4.78
N ALA A 188 -7.12 -5.32 -4.86
CA ALA A 188 -8.05 -6.42 -5.10
C ALA A 188 -9.07 -6.54 -3.96
N MET A 189 -8.61 -6.53 -2.71
CA MET A 189 -9.45 -6.63 -1.52
C MET A 189 -10.39 -5.43 -1.38
N ALA A 190 -9.89 -4.20 -1.61
CA ALA A 190 -10.69 -2.98 -1.54
C ALA A 190 -11.76 -2.98 -2.63
N ARG A 191 -11.42 -3.41 -3.85
CA ARG A 191 -12.37 -3.54 -4.95
C ARG A 191 -13.45 -4.58 -4.66
N LEU A 192 -13.08 -5.74 -4.13
CA LEU A 192 -14.03 -6.79 -3.73
C LEU A 192 -14.99 -6.29 -2.64
N LEU A 193 -14.48 -5.59 -1.63
CA LEU A 193 -15.32 -4.98 -0.60
C LEU A 193 -16.32 -3.97 -1.19
N GLN A 194 -15.87 -3.11 -2.12
CA GLN A 194 -16.75 -2.15 -2.81
C GLN A 194 -17.85 -2.84 -3.65
N LEU A 195 -17.54 -4.02 -4.22
CA LEU A 195 -18.48 -4.84 -4.97
C LEU A 195 -19.45 -5.63 -4.07
N GLY A 196 -19.27 -5.57 -2.75
CA GLY A 196 -20.10 -6.27 -1.77
C GLY A 196 -19.71 -7.72 -1.50
N TYR A 197 -18.50 -8.14 -1.90
CA TYR A 197 -17.97 -9.45 -1.53
C TYR A 197 -17.56 -9.46 -0.05
N ASP A 198 -17.86 -10.55 0.67
CA ASP A 198 -17.35 -10.76 2.03
C ASP A 198 -15.85 -11.08 1.99
N VAL A 199 -15.04 -10.04 2.16
CA VAL A 199 -13.58 -10.10 2.12
C VAL A 199 -12.96 -10.97 3.21
N THR A 200 -13.69 -11.31 4.28
CA THR A 200 -13.24 -12.28 5.29
C THR A 200 -13.25 -13.72 4.75
N GLY A 201 -13.89 -13.94 3.61
CA GLY A 201 -13.87 -15.17 2.82
C GLY A 201 -12.56 -15.43 2.07
N ILE A 202 -11.67 -14.44 1.96
CA ILE A 202 -10.33 -14.62 1.37
C ILE A 202 -9.35 -15.04 2.46
N THR A 203 -8.85 -16.26 2.37
CA THR A 203 -7.98 -16.88 3.37
C THR A 203 -6.52 -16.51 3.22
N SER A 204 -5.99 -16.53 2.01
CA SER A 204 -4.61 -16.13 1.71
C SER A 204 -4.57 -15.43 0.37
N ALA A 205 -3.55 -14.59 0.18
CA ALA A 205 -3.33 -13.88 -1.07
C ALA A 205 -1.84 -13.70 -1.34
N SER A 206 -1.50 -13.56 -2.62
CA SER A 206 -0.16 -13.17 -3.05
C SER A 206 -0.24 -12.25 -4.26
N SER A 207 0.77 -11.41 -4.46
CA SER A 207 0.88 -10.61 -5.67
C SER A 207 2.29 -10.49 -6.20
N ALA A 208 2.39 -10.13 -7.48
CA ALA A 208 3.63 -9.68 -8.10
C ALA A 208 3.36 -8.40 -8.92
N VAL A 209 4.15 -7.35 -8.68
CA VAL A 209 3.98 -6.04 -9.32
C VAL A 209 5.35 -5.47 -9.69
N PRO A 210 5.54 -4.98 -10.93
CA PRO A 210 6.79 -4.32 -11.31
C PRO A 210 6.97 -3.01 -10.53
N ILE A 211 8.21 -2.71 -10.15
CA ILE A 211 8.53 -1.49 -9.42
C ILE A 211 8.74 -0.36 -10.42
N ALA A 212 7.94 0.70 -10.31
CA ALA A 212 8.09 1.86 -11.18
C ALA A 212 9.47 2.53 -11.00
N PRO A 213 10.10 2.97 -12.10
CA PRO A 213 11.36 3.70 -12.02
C PRO A 213 11.16 5.07 -11.37
N LEU A 214 12.17 5.57 -10.66
CA LEU A 214 12.18 6.96 -10.19
C LEU A 214 12.06 7.92 -11.39
N CYS A 215 11.34 9.01 -11.19
CA CYS A 215 11.13 10.03 -12.21
C CYS A 215 11.74 11.37 -11.78
N ALA A 216 11.92 12.30 -12.72
CA ALA A 216 12.30 13.67 -12.38
C ALA A 216 11.20 14.37 -11.56
N GLU A 217 9.94 14.18 -11.96
CA GLU A 217 8.77 14.75 -11.29
C GLU A 217 8.04 13.68 -10.46
N GLU A 218 7.68 14.02 -9.22
CA GLU A 218 7.01 13.10 -8.29
C GLU A 218 5.64 12.62 -8.81
N GLN A 219 4.92 13.50 -9.51
CA GLN A 219 3.62 13.14 -10.09
C GLN A 219 3.76 12.10 -11.22
N ASP A 220 4.82 12.18 -12.02
CA ASP A 220 5.06 11.20 -13.10
C ASP A 220 5.36 9.81 -12.52
N HIS A 221 6.16 9.74 -11.44
CA HIS A 221 6.38 8.50 -10.70
C HIS A 221 5.08 7.95 -10.09
N THR A 222 4.29 8.83 -9.45
CA THR A 222 3.01 8.43 -8.83
C THR A 222 2.08 7.81 -9.87
N ASN A 223 1.99 8.41 -11.07
CA ASN A 223 1.19 7.87 -12.16
C ASN A 223 1.70 6.49 -12.63
N ALA A 224 3.01 6.39 -12.89
CA ALA A 224 3.64 5.14 -13.35
C ALA A 224 3.53 3.99 -12.33
N SER A 225 3.61 4.30 -11.03
CA SER A 225 3.46 3.30 -9.97
C SER A 225 2.01 2.81 -9.83
N MET A 226 1.01 3.66 -10.06
CA MET A 226 -0.39 3.23 -10.16
C MET A 226 -0.64 2.39 -11.42
N ASP A 227 -0.06 2.80 -12.56
CA ASP A 227 -0.11 2.03 -13.81
C ASP A 227 0.52 0.63 -13.64
N SER A 228 1.54 0.50 -12.79
CA SER A 228 2.18 -0.79 -12.47
C SER A 228 1.19 -1.81 -11.92
N ILE A 229 0.26 -1.38 -11.06
CA ILE A 229 -0.78 -2.25 -10.50
C ILE A 229 -1.92 -2.44 -11.50
N ALA A 230 -2.44 -1.35 -12.08
CA ALA A 230 -3.61 -1.39 -12.95
C ALA A 230 -3.37 -2.11 -14.28
N TYR A 231 -2.15 -2.07 -14.81
CA TYR A 231 -1.84 -2.67 -16.12
C TYR A 231 -0.95 -3.91 -16.02
N TYR A 232 -0.28 -4.14 -14.89
CA TYR A 232 0.58 -5.32 -14.75
C TYR A 232 0.57 -5.99 -13.35
N GLY A 233 -0.26 -5.52 -12.43
CA GLY A 233 -0.39 -6.10 -11.10
C GLY A 233 -1.08 -7.45 -11.18
N MET A 234 -0.38 -8.51 -10.74
CA MET A 234 -0.90 -9.87 -10.69
C MET A 234 -1.25 -10.22 -9.25
N VAL A 235 -2.45 -10.75 -9.01
CA VAL A 235 -2.91 -11.20 -7.70
C VAL A 235 -3.42 -12.62 -7.79
N SER A 236 -3.08 -13.45 -6.80
CA SER A 236 -3.66 -14.77 -6.57
C SER A 236 -4.35 -14.78 -5.21
N LEU A 237 -5.60 -15.25 -5.16
CA LEU A 237 -6.40 -15.35 -3.93
C LEU A 237 -6.78 -16.80 -3.66
N TYR A 238 -6.86 -17.16 -2.38
CA TYR A 238 -7.50 -18.39 -1.90
C TYR A 238 -8.84 -18.04 -1.25
N ALA A 239 -9.95 -18.41 -1.90
CA ALA A 239 -11.30 -18.00 -1.51
C ALA A 239 -12.13 -19.18 -0.97
N LYS A 240 -12.83 -18.99 0.14
CA LYS A 240 -13.75 -19.99 0.73
C LYS A 240 -14.97 -20.24 -0.15
N ALA A 241 -15.48 -19.20 -0.80
CA ALA A 241 -16.69 -19.24 -1.60
C ALA A 241 -16.47 -18.62 -2.98
N ALA A 242 -16.99 -19.30 -4.01
CA ALA A 242 -17.04 -18.78 -5.37
C ALA A 242 -17.97 -17.55 -5.44
N SER A 243 -17.66 -16.63 -6.35
CA SER A 243 -18.47 -15.45 -6.60
C SER A 243 -18.25 -14.96 -8.03
N ASP A 244 -19.30 -14.46 -8.67
CA ASP A 244 -19.17 -13.81 -9.98
C ASP A 244 -18.54 -12.40 -9.87
N LEU A 245 -18.50 -11.83 -8.66
CA LEU A 245 -17.90 -10.51 -8.40
C LEU A 245 -16.39 -10.48 -8.70
N PHE A 246 -15.70 -11.62 -8.65
CA PHE A 246 -14.29 -11.71 -9.01
C PHE A 246 -14.01 -11.24 -10.44
N ALA A 247 -14.96 -11.44 -11.36
CA ALA A 247 -14.82 -10.99 -12.74
C ALA A 247 -14.79 -9.47 -12.88
N SER A 248 -15.35 -8.74 -11.91
CA SER A 248 -15.43 -7.27 -11.88
C SER A 248 -14.34 -6.62 -11.01
N ALA A 249 -13.44 -7.44 -10.44
CA ALA A 249 -12.40 -7.03 -9.50
C ALA A 249 -11.04 -6.77 -10.17
N THR A 250 -11.01 -6.61 -11.48
CA THR A 250 -9.82 -6.26 -12.27
C THR A 250 -10.01 -4.92 -12.99
N SER A 251 -8.90 -4.22 -13.22
CA SER A 251 -8.87 -2.84 -13.75
C SER A 251 -9.52 -2.67 -15.12
N ASP A 252 -9.52 -3.72 -15.95
CA ASP A 252 -10.12 -3.74 -17.29
C ASP A 252 -11.66 -3.68 -17.30
N ASN A 253 -12.30 -3.79 -16.13
CA ASN A 253 -13.71 -3.50 -15.95
C ASN A 253 -14.01 -2.01 -15.74
N SER A 254 -12.99 -1.16 -15.68
CA SER A 254 -13.17 0.30 -15.61
C SER A 254 -13.47 0.90 -16.98
N LYS A 255 -14.35 1.90 -17.01
CA LYS A 255 -14.56 2.75 -18.19
C LYS A 255 -13.32 3.60 -18.54
N SER A 256 -12.40 3.75 -17.59
CA SER A 256 -11.14 4.48 -17.75
C SER A 256 -10.00 3.62 -18.29
N PHE A 257 -10.18 2.29 -18.40
CA PHE A 257 -9.11 1.38 -18.81
C PHE A 257 -8.64 1.67 -20.24
N GLY A 258 -7.33 1.51 -20.48
CA GLY A 258 -6.67 1.80 -21.76
C GLY A 258 -6.06 3.20 -21.83
N LYS A 259 -6.06 3.95 -20.72
CA LYS A 259 -5.34 5.22 -20.55
C LYS A 259 -4.44 5.15 -19.31
N SER A 260 -3.20 5.61 -19.43
CA SER A 260 -2.31 5.74 -18.27
C SER A 260 -2.89 6.68 -17.22
N PHE A 261 -2.51 6.51 -15.95
CA PHE A 261 -2.92 7.43 -14.87
C PHE A 261 -2.50 8.87 -15.17
N LYS A 262 -1.38 9.08 -15.87
CA LYS A 262 -0.97 10.41 -16.35
C LYS A 262 -2.00 11.04 -17.28
N ALA A 263 -2.52 10.27 -18.24
CA ALA A 263 -3.57 10.75 -19.15
C ALA A 263 -4.91 10.94 -18.42
N LEU A 264 -5.28 10.00 -17.54
CA LEU A 264 -6.52 10.08 -16.76
C LEU A 264 -6.57 11.31 -15.85
N LEU A 265 -5.49 11.57 -15.10
CA LEU A 265 -5.42 12.76 -14.25
C LEU A 265 -5.38 14.05 -15.07
N LYS A 266 -4.72 14.06 -16.23
CA LYS A 266 -4.78 15.21 -17.14
C LYS A 266 -6.22 15.51 -17.56
N ASP A 267 -6.96 14.50 -18.02
CA ASP A 267 -8.37 14.62 -18.42
C ASP A 267 -9.26 15.06 -17.23
N ALA A 268 -8.94 14.58 -16.03
CA ALA A 268 -9.63 14.91 -14.80
C ALA A 268 -9.16 16.22 -14.12
N GLN A 269 -8.24 16.98 -14.73
CA GLN A 269 -7.66 18.21 -14.16
C GLN A 269 -7.00 18.01 -12.78
N GLY A 270 -6.34 16.87 -12.59
CA GLY A 270 -5.68 16.48 -11.35
C GLY A 270 -6.60 15.90 -10.28
N ASP A 271 -7.91 15.84 -10.51
CA ASP A 271 -8.88 15.33 -9.53
C ASP A 271 -9.16 13.84 -9.74
N LEU A 272 -8.42 12.99 -9.04
CA LEU A 272 -8.57 11.53 -9.10
C LEU A 272 -10.00 11.06 -8.77
N SER A 273 -10.79 11.82 -8.01
CA SER A 273 -12.17 11.46 -7.68
C SER A 273 -13.12 11.48 -8.88
N ARG A 274 -12.72 12.13 -9.98
CA ARG A 274 -13.45 12.15 -11.26
C ARG A 274 -13.11 10.99 -12.18
N VAL A 275 -12.08 10.22 -11.85
CA VAL A 275 -11.71 9.01 -12.58
C VAL A 275 -12.55 7.86 -12.05
N ASP A 276 -13.07 7.00 -12.95
CA ASP A 276 -13.83 5.82 -12.54
C ASP A 276 -13.02 4.97 -11.54
N PRO A 277 -13.48 4.81 -10.28
CA PRO A 277 -12.71 4.17 -9.22
C PRO A 277 -12.41 2.70 -9.49
N ALA A 278 -13.14 2.06 -10.42
CA ALA A 278 -12.87 0.68 -10.83
C ALA A 278 -11.47 0.48 -11.44
N ILE A 279 -10.78 1.55 -11.87
CA ILE A 279 -9.41 1.46 -12.38
C ILE A 279 -8.41 1.12 -11.28
N GLN A 280 -8.74 1.40 -10.01
CA GLN A 280 -7.93 1.04 -8.85
C GLN A 280 -8.17 -0.43 -8.46
N ALA A 281 -7.77 -1.31 -9.36
CA ALA A 281 -7.85 -2.76 -9.23
C ALA A 281 -6.61 -3.40 -9.90
N PRO A 282 -6.21 -4.63 -9.56
CA PRO A 282 -5.12 -5.31 -10.25
C PRO A 282 -5.46 -5.60 -11.71
N ALA A 283 -4.43 -5.70 -12.54
CA ALA A 283 -4.56 -6.10 -13.94
C ALA A 283 -5.05 -7.54 -14.11
N ARG A 284 -4.50 -8.46 -13.31
CA ARG A 284 -4.78 -9.91 -13.38
C ARG A 284 -5.15 -10.43 -12.00
N LEU A 285 -6.24 -11.19 -11.95
CA LEU A 285 -6.70 -11.88 -10.75
C LEU A 285 -6.85 -13.39 -11.01
N MET A 286 -6.13 -14.19 -10.23
CA MET A 286 -6.29 -15.64 -10.15
C MET A 286 -7.03 -15.97 -8.85
N VAL A 287 -8.10 -16.76 -8.93
CA VAL A 287 -8.86 -17.19 -7.74
C VAL A 287 -8.83 -18.70 -7.65
N ASN A 288 -8.22 -19.18 -6.56
CA ASN A 288 -8.20 -20.57 -6.16
C ASN A 288 -9.29 -20.78 -5.11
N GLY A 289 -10.37 -21.45 -5.51
CA GLY A 289 -11.49 -21.76 -4.63
C GLY A 289 -11.19 -22.98 -3.76
N HIS A 290 -11.65 -22.96 -2.51
CA HIS A 290 -11.57 -24.15 -1.63
C HIS A 290 -12.41 -25.33 -2.14
N ASP A 291 -13.28 -25.10 -3.13
CA ASP A 291 -14.00 -26.11 -3.90
C ASP A 291 -13.13 -26.82 -4.97
N GLY A 292 -11.86 -26.43 -5.10
CA GLY A 292 -10.92 -26.96 -6.09
C GLY A 292 -10.93 -26.23 -7.43
N SER A 293 -11.70 -25.15 -7.57
CA SER A 293 -11.74 -24.35 -8.80
C SER A 293 -10.52 -23.42 -8.91
N LEU A 294 -10.03 -23.21 -10.14
CA LEU A 294 -9.04 -22.20 -10.46
C LEU A 294 -9.56 -21.34 -11.61
N LYS A 295 -9.82 -20.06 -11.36
CA LYS A 295 -10.37 -19.11 -12.33
C LYS A 295 -9.45 -17.91 -12.53
N ALA A 296 -9.38 -17.42 -13.76
CA ALA A 296 -8.57 -16.27 -14.16
C ALA A 296 -9.46 -15.14 -14.67
N TYR A 297 -9.16 -13.91 -14.24
CA TYR A 297 -9.89 -12.69 -14.61
C TYR A 297 -8.91 -11.58 -15.00
N GLY A 298 -9.39 -10.59 -15.76
CA GLY A 298 -8.61 -9.44 -16.21
C GLY A 298 -7.62 -9.72 -17.35
N ARG A 299 -6.64 -8.83 -17.52
CA ARG A 299 -5.51 -9.00 -18.46
C ARG A 299 -4.34 -8.09 -18.12
N LEU A 300 -3.14 -8.55 -18.48
CA LEU A 300 -1.93 -7.73 -18.43
C LEU A 300 -1.84 -6.88 -19.70
N ASP A 301 -1.26 -5.69 -19.58
CA ASP A 301 -0.95 -4.78 -20.68
C ASP A 301 0.52 -4.33 -20.58
N PRO A 302 1.47 -5.15 -21.06
CA PRO A 302 2.89 -4.80 -21.02
C PRO A 302 3.19 -3.54 -21.83
N ALA A 303 2.45 -3.28 -22.91
CA ALA A 303 2.70 -2.11 -23.75
C ALA A 303 2.36 -0.81 -23.02
N MET A 304 1.20 -0.76 -22.33
CA MET A 304 0.84 0.38 -21.48
C MET A 304 1.87 0.59 -20.36
N LEU A 305 2.28 -0.49 -19.68
CA LEU A 305 3.26 -0.42 -18.61
C LEU A 305 4.60 0.13 -19.10
N LEU A 306 5.17 -0.46 -20.15
CA LEU A 306 6.47 -0.05 -20.69
C LEU A 306 6.41 1.41 -21.15
N ALA A 307 5.33 1.83 -21.79
CA ALA A 307 5.11 3.23 -22.16
C ALA A 307 5.05 4.16 -20.93
N ALA A 308 4.38 3.75 -19.84
CA ALA A 308 4.34 4.50 -18.58
C ALA A 308 5.74 4.65 -17.94
N TYR A 309 6.63 3.68 -18.18
CA TYR A 309 8.03 3.73 -17.74
C TYR A 309 8.95 4.50 -18.71
N GLY A 310 8.42 5.02 -19.81
CA GLY A 310 9.21 5.67 -20.86
C GLY A 310 10.02 4.71 -21.74
N LEU A 311 9.67 3.42 -21.71
CA LEU A 311 10.27 2.35 -22.51
C LEU A 311 9.43 2.07 -23.77
N LYS A 312 10.03 1.40 -24.75
CA LYS A 312 9.36 1.02 -25.99
C LYS A 312 8.97 -0.45 -25.90
N ALA A 313 7.68 -0.75 -26.13
CA ALA A 313 7.19 -2.12 -26.24
C ALA A 313 7.54 -2.76 -27.58
#